data_AF-A0A536R9M4-F1
#
_entry.id   AF-A0A536R9M4-F1
#
_cell.length_a   1.000
_cell.length_b   1.000
_cell.length_c   1.000
_cell.angle_alpha   90.00
_cell.angle_beta   90.00
_cell.angle_gamma   90.00
#
_symmetry.space_group_name_H-M   'P 1'
#
loop_
_entity.id
_entity.type
_entity.pdbx_description
1 polymer ?
#
loop_
_entity_poly.entity_id
_entity_poly.type
_entity_poly.pdbx_seq_one_letter_code
_entity_poly.pdbx_strand_id
1 'polypeptide(L)'
;MIDQIPREISLASTGRPKRVKTSQGIFVVHRVPPGLFGGYDLKDGVSIATPEKALFDFVYVSQASGRTRQRLPELDLPASFSRREVDGWIKRISSPRLRELVNNGVKRALQHAA
;
A
#
# COMPACT_ATOMS: atom_id res chain seq x y z
N MET A 1 -1.21 14.05 -0.71
CA MET A 1 -0.08 13.77 0.21
C MET A 1 -0.58 14.04 1.62
N ILE A 2 -0.48 13.10 2.56
CA ILE A 2 -1.11 13.28 3.88
C ILE A 2 -0.39 14.35 4.72
N ASP A 3 -1.14 15.26 5.33
CA ASP A 3 -0.64 16.37 6.19
C ASP A 3 -0.46 15.98 7.67
N GLN A 4 -0.74 14.72 8.02
CA GLN A 4 -0.76 14.25 9.41
C GLN A 4 0.45 13.36 9.73
N ILE A 5 1.03 13.52 10.92
CA ILE A 5 2.04 12.58 11.46
C ILE A 5 1.35 11.23 11.67
N PRO A 6 1.72 10.17 10.92
CA PRO A 6 1.04 8.89 11.02
C PRO A 6 1.30 8.28 12.40
N ARG A 7 0.24 7.84 13.10
CA ARG A 7 0.40 7.04 14.33
C ARG A 7 1.11 5.71 14.08
N GLU A 8 1.09 5.23 12.84
CA GLU A 8 1.72 4.00 12.40
C GLU A 8 2.39 4.17 11.04
N ILE A 9 3.64 3.73 10.94
CA ILE A 9 4.43 3.70 9.71
C ILE A 9 4.32 2.28 9.12
N SER A 10 3.77 2.16 7.91
CA SER A 10 3.66 0.88 7.21
C SER A 10 4.94 0.57 6.44
N LEU A 11 5.46 -0.64 6.61
CA LEU A 11 6.63 -1.15 5.90
C LEU A 11 6.26 -2.42 5.13
N ALA A 12 6.77 -2.58 3.91
CA ALA A 12 6.66 -3.82 3.15
C ALA A 12 7.91 -4.68 3.36
N SER A 13 7.74 -6.00 3.46
CA SER A 13 8.84 -6.97 3.51
C SER A 13 8.43 -8.30 2.90
N THR A 14 9.39 -9.06 2.39
CA THR A 14 9.16 -10.47 2.00
C THR A 14 9.21 -11.43 3.19
N GLY A 15 9.72 -10.95 4.34
CA GLY A 15 9.86 -11.70 5.59
C GLY A 15 8.58 -11.81 6.41
N ARG A 16 8.73 -12.21 7.68
CA ARG A 16 7.59 -12.36 8.60
C ARG A 16 7.00 -10.99 8.97
N PRO A 17 5.67 -10.88 9.08
CA PRO A 17 5.05 -9.64 9.56
C PRO A 17 5.45 -9.38 11.01
N LYS A 18 5.66 -8.11 11.36
CA LYS A 18 6.09 -7.69 12.70
C LYS A 18 5.52 -6.32 13.03
N ARG A 19 5.23 -6.08 14.30
CA ARG A 19 4.91 -4.75 14.82
C ARG A 19 6.00 -4.36 15.80
N VAL A 20 6.61 -3.19 15.60
CA VAL A 20 7.73 -2.69 16.40
C VAL A 20 7.35 -1.32 16.95
N LYS A 21 7.30 -1.20 18.28
CA LYS A 21 7.11 0.08 18.96
C LYS A 21 8.47 0.66 19.27
N THR A 22 8.68 1.93 18.92
CA THR A 22 9.91 2.69 19.18
C THR A 22 9.55 4.03 19.82
N SER A 23 10.56 4.79 20.25
CA SER A 23 10.37 6.19 20.67
C SER A 23 9.87 7.10 19.54
N GLN A 24 10.15 6.74 18.28
CA GLN A 24 9.80 7.53 17.09
C GLN A 24 8.43 7.19 16.50
N GLY A 25 7.78 6.14 17.02
CA GLY A 25 6.48 5.69 16.52
C GLY A 25 6.35 4.17 16.43
N ILE A 26 5.25 3.73 15.83
CA ILE A 26 4.94 2.33 15.61
C ILE A 26 5.22 1.96 14.16
N PHE A 27 6.08 0.97 13.94
CA PHE A 27 6.35 0.41 12.62
C PHE A 27 5.59 -0.90 12.45
N VAL A 28 4.84 -1.02 11.38
CA VAL A 28 4.08 -2.23 11.05
C VAL A 28 4.62 -2.82 9.75
N VAL A 29 5.33 -3.93 9.88
CA VAL A 29 5.88 -4.69 8.76
C VAL A 29 4.82 -5.64 8.22
N HIS A 30 4.45 -5.42 6.97
CA HIS A 30 3.52 -6.25 6.21
C HIS A 30 4.29 -7.19 5.29
N ARG A 31 3.94 -8.46 5.36
CA ARG A 31 4.48 -9.45 4.43
C ARG A 31 3.81 -9.28 3.06
N VAL A 32 4.62 -9.14 2.02
CA VAL A 32 4.20 -9.19 0.62
C VAL A 32 4.97 -10.29 -0.13
N PRO A 33 4.36 -10.94 -1.14
CA PRO A 33 5.08 -11.86 -2.00
C PRO A 33 6.23 -11.17 -2.74
N PRO A 34 7.33 -11.87 -3.07
CA PRO A 34 8.45 -11.29 -3.81
C PRO A 34 8.05 -10.59 -5.11
N GLY A 35 7.12 -11.15 -5.89
CA GLY A 35 6.62 -10.53 -7.13
C GLY A 35 5.83 -9.23 -6.93
N LEU A 36 5.47 -8.91 -5.69
CA LEU A 36 4.80 -7.67 -5.29
C LEU A 36 5.73 -6.73 -4.49
N PHE A 37 7.00 -7.08 -4.32
CA PHE A 37 7.98 -6.28 -3.59
C PHE A 37 8.83 -5.46 -4.58
N GLY A 38 8.46 -4.20 -4.83
CA GLY A 38 9.14 -3.29 -5.75
C GLY A 38 8.37 -1.96 -5.86
N GLY A 39 8.65 -1.11 -6.86
CA GLY A 39 7.92 0.16 -7.00
C GLY A 39 8.26 1.15 -5.88
N TYR A 40 9.55 1.26 -5.57
CA TYR A 40 10.05 2.18 -4.56
C TYR A 40 11.05 3.14 -5.20
N ASP A 41 10.99 4.41 -4.80
CA ASP A 41 11.99 5.42 -5.09
C ASP A 41 12.92 5.57 -3.88
N LEU A 42 14.21 5.73 -4.14
CA LEU A 42 15.17 6.03 -3.09
C LEU A 42 15.13 7.52 -2.76
N LYS A 43 14.77 7.86 -1.53
CA LYS A 43 14.80 9.24 -1.00
C LYS A 43 15.53 9.24 0.34
N ASP A 44 16.60 10.02 0.44
CA ASP A 44 17.41 10.18 1.65
C ASP A 44 17.86 8.84 2.27
N GLY A 45 18.22 7.87 1.41
CA GLY A 45 18.65 6.52 1.83
C GLY A 45 17.51 5.58 2.23
N VAL A 46 16.24 6.00 2.10
CA VAL A 46 15.05 5.21 2.41
C VAL A 46 14.28 4.88 1.13
N SER A 47 13.87 3.62 0.97
CA SER A 47 12.98 3.21 -0.11
C SER A 47 11.54 3.59 0.21
N ILE A 48 10.99 4.54 -0.54
CA ILE A 48 9.62 5.04 -0.40
C ILE A 48 8.77 4.50 -1.53
N ALA A 49 7.61 3.93 -1.21
CA ALA A 49 6.67 3.46 -2.24
C ALA A 49 6.22 4.61 -3.15
N THR A 50 6.20 4.37 -4.45
CA THR A 50 5.54 5.29 -5.39
C THR A 50 4.07 5.46 -5.00
N PRO A 51 3.40 6.57 -5.35
CA PRO A 51 1.98 6.76 -5.07
C PRO A 51 1.10 5.57 -5.50
N GLU A 52 1.39 5.00 -6.67
CA GLU A 52 0.72 3.84 -7.25
C GLU A 52 0.97 2.58 -6.41
N LYS A 53 2.23 2.37 -6.02
CA LYS A 53 2.61 1.25 -5.16
C LYS A 53 1.99 1.36 -3.77
N ALA A 54 1.97 2.56 -3.19
CA ALA A 54 1.41 2.82 -1.87
C ALA A 54 -0.09 2.54 -1.83
N LEU A 55 -0.84 3.00 -2.85
CA LEU A 55 -2.26 2.70 -2.98
C LEU A 55 -2.48 1.18 -3.13
N PHE A 56 -1.71 0.54 -4.01
CA PHE A 56 -1.79 -0.91 -4.21
C PHE A 56 -1.52 -1.67 -2.90
N ASP A 57 -0.45 -1.35 -2.18
CA ASP A 57 -0.06 -2.05 -0.95
C ASP A 57 -1.06 -1.87 0.16
N PHE A 58 -1.60 -0.67 0.32
CA PHE A 58 -2.63 -0.39 1.29
C PHE A 58 -3.83 -1.32 1.08
N VAL A 59 -4.33 -1.40 -0.15
CA VAL A 59 -5.49 -2.23 -0.49
C VAL A 59 -5.13 -3.72 -0.42
N TYR A 60 -4.01 -4.12 -1.02
CA TYR A 60 -3.55 -5.51 -1.04
C TYR A 60 -3.44 -6.08 0.37
N VAL A 61 -2.77 -5.38 1.29
CA VAL A 61 -2.60 -5.84 2.65
C VAL A 61 -3.93 -5.89 3.40
N SER A 62 -4.82 -4.92 3.20
CA SER A 62 -6.16 -4.94 3.80
C SER A 62 -6.93 -6.19 3.38
N GLN A 63 -6.97 -6.48 2.07
CA GLN A 63 -7.72 -7.61 1.53
C GLN A 63 -7.05 -8.96 1.85
N ALA A 64 -5.72 -9.04 1.79
CA ALA A 64 -4.97 -10.28 2.05
C ALA A 64 -4.98 -10.70 3.52
N SER A 65 -5.08 -9.73 4.45
CA SER A 65 -5.12 -10.02 5.89
C SER A 65 -6.53 -10.31 6.41
N GLY A 66 -7.57 -10.10 5.61
CA GLY A 66 -8.98 -10.25 6.04
C GLY A 66 -9.40 -9.27 7.14
N ARG A 67 -8.54 -8.31 7.50
CA ARG A 67 -8.85 -7.29 8.50
C ARG A 67 -9.36 -6.05 7.80
N THR A 68 -10.49 -5.52 8.28
CA THR A 68 -10.96 -4.19 7.89
C THR A 68 -9.93 -3.17 8.35
N ARG A 69 -9.08 -2.70 7.43
CA ARG A 69 -8.15 -1.61 7.73
C ARG A 69 -8.97 -0.31 7.89
N GLN A 70 -8.46 0.63 8.71
CA GLN A 70 -9.06 1.95 8.87
C GLN A 70 -9.31 2.59 7.50
N ARG A 71 -10.44 3.30 7.40
CA ARG A 71 -10.85 4.06 6.20
C ARG A 71 -9.65 4.87 5.69
N LEU A 72 -9.42 4.81 4.38
CA LEU A 72 -8.41 5.65 3.74
C LEU A 72 -8.66 7.10 4.17
N PRO A 73 -7.65 7.84 4.68
CA PRO A 73 -7.76 9.29 4.79
C PRO A 73 -7.98 9.89 3.40
N GLU A 74 -8.33 11.18 3.35
CA GLU A 74 -8.41 11.91 2.07
C GLU A 74 -7.13 11.66 1.26
N LEU A 75 -7.33 11.23 0.01
CA LEU A 75 -6.27 10.76 -0.87
C LEU A 75 -6.02 11.84 -1.93
N ASP A 76 -5.02 12.69 -1.72
CA ASP A 76 -4.57 13.57 -2.82
C ASP A 76 -3.57 12.80 -3.69
N LEU A 77 -3.97 12.59 -4.93
CA LEU A 77 -3.16 11.95 -5.95
C LEU A 77 -2.31 13.00 -6.66
N PRO A 78 -0.99 12.77 -6.83
CA PRO A 78 -0.17 13.68 -7.61
C PRO A 78 -0.62 13.65 -9.09
N ALA A 79 -0.37 14.74 -9.82
CA ALA A 79 -0.71 14.83 -11.24
C ALA A 79 -0.03 13.74 -12.10
N SER A 80 1.12 13.23 -11.64
CA SER A 80 1.84 12.13 -12.28
C SER A 80 1.24 10.74 -12.01
N PHE A 81 0.18 10.64 -11.20
CA PHE A 81 -0.38 9.36 -10.78
C PHE A 81 -0.93 8.55 -11.96
N SER A 82 -0.48 7.30 -12.09
CA SER A 82 -0.83 6.40 -13.17
C SER A 82 -1.69 5.24 -12.71
N ARG A 83 -2.99 5.30 -13.03
CA ARG A 83 -3.90 4.15 -12.84
C ARG A 83 -3.39 2.89 -13.54
N ARG A 84 -2.77 3.04 -14.72
CA ARG A 84 -2.25 1.91 -15.51
C ARG A 84 -1.16 1.14 -14.76
N GLU A 85 -0.33 1.83 -13.98
CA GLU A 85 0.70 1.18 -13.18
C GLU A 85 0.09 0.40 -12.01
N VAL A 86 -0.92 0.95 -11.33
CA VAL A 86 -1.69 0.21 -10.30
C VAL A 86 -2.30 -1.06 -10.89
N ASP A 87 -2.89 -0.99 -12.08
CA ASP A 87 -3.42 -2.18 -12.76
C ASP A 87 -2.32 -3.19 -13.10
N GLY A 88 -1.10 -2.71 -13.40
CA GLY A 88 0.10 -3.53 -13.57
C GLY A 88 0.45 -4.33 -12.30
N TRP A 89 0.36 -3.71 -11.13
CA TRP A 89 0.55 -4.39 -9.84
C TRP A 89 -0.55 -5.43 -9.57
N ILE A 90 -1.82 -5.08 -9.81
CA ILE A 90 -2.96 -5.99 -9.61
C ILE A 90 -2.79 -7.27 -10.44
N LYS A 91 -2.35 -7.16 -11.69
CA LYS A 91 -2.13 -8.31 -12.58
C LYS A 91 -1.11 -9.32 -12.03
N ARG A 92 -0.16 -8.88 -11.20
CA ARG A 92 0.87 -9.74 -10.59
C ARG A 92 0.33 -10.61 -9.45
N ILE A 93 -0.86 -10.35 -8.93
CA ILE A 93 -1.49 -11.17 -7.88
C ILE A 93 -1.86 -12.53 -8.48
N SER A 94 -1.28 -13.62 -7.98
CA SER A 94 -1.53 -14.97 -8.51
C SER A 94 -2.95 -15.49 -8.23
N SER A 95 -3.50 -15.21 -7.05
CA SER A 95 -4.85 -15.65 -6.67
C SER A 95 -5.94 -14.84 -7.40
N PRO A 96 -6.81 -15.46 -8.23
CA PRO A 96 -7.87 -14.74 -8.94
C PRO A 96 -8.86 -14.04 -8.00
N ARG A 97 -9.24 -14.71 -6.91
CA ARG A 97 -10.15 -14.15 -5.90
C ARG A 97 -9.55 -12.92 -5.23
N LEU A 98 -8.30 -13.01 -4.78
CA LEU A 98 -7.63 -11.87 -4.14
C LEU A 98 -7.43 -10.73 -5.14
N ARG A 99 -7.07 -11.04 -6.39
CA ARG A 99 -6.93 -10.05 -7.46
C ARG A 99 -8.21 -9.24 -7.65
N GLU A 100 -9.36 -9.90 -7.68
CA GLU A 100 -10.66 -9.22 -7.83
C GLU A 100 -11.03 -8.38 -6.60
N LEU A 101 -10.78 -8.89 -5.39
CA LEU A 101 -10.99 -8.13 -4.16
C LEU A 101 -10.12 -6.87 -4.08
N VAL A 102 -8.87 -6.97 -4.53
CA VAL A 102 -7.94 -5.82 -4.59
C VAL A 102 -8.37 -4.84 -5.68
N ASN A 103 -8.75 -5.32 -6.87
CA ASN A 103 -9.25 -4.48 -7.95
C ASN A 103 -10.46 -3.64 -7.49
N ASN A 104 -11.43 -4.27 -6.84
CA ASN A 104 -12.61 -3.57 -6.31
C ASN A 104 -12.26 -2.62 -5.16
N GLY A 105 -11.31 -2.98 -4.30
CA GLY A 105 -10.80 -2.08 -3.26
C GLY A 105 -10.12 -0.83 -3.83
N VAL A 106 -9.29 -0.98 -4.86
CA VAL A 106 -8.64 0.14 -5.57
C VAL A 106 -9.67 1.04 -6.24
N LYS A 107 -10.67 0.47 -6.94
CA LYS A 107 -11.74 1.26 -7.56
C LYS A 107 -12.46 2.14 -6.53
N ARG A 108 -12.81 1.59 -5.36
CA ARG A 108 -13.45 2.34 -4.28
C ARG A 108 -12.53 3.41 -3.69
N ALA A 109 -11.26 3.10 -3.48
CA ALA A 109 -10.29 4.07 -2.96
C ALA A 109 -10.15 5.29 -3.91
N LEU A 110 -10.11 5.04 -5.22
CA LEU A 110 -10.01 6.11 -6.22
C LEU A 110 -11.29 6.94 -6.36
N GLN A 111 -12.46 6.39 -6.06
CA GLN A 111 -13.73 7.16 -6.04
C GLN A 111 -13.77 8.21 -4.92
N HIS A 112 -12.92 8.06 -3.90
CA HIS A 112 -12.80 8.98 -2.78
C HIS A 112 -11.51 9.82 -2.84
N ALA A 113 -10.77 9.76 -3.95
CA ALA A 113 -9.64 10.64 -4.19
C ALA A 113 -10.14 12.01 -4.67
N ALA A 114 -9.58 13.08 -4.12
CA ALA A 114 -9.86 14.46 -4.50
C ALA A 114 -8.86 14.94 -5.55
#